data_AF-A0A926TT94-F1
#
_entry.id   AF-A0A926TT94-F1
#
_cell.length_a   1.000
_cell.length_b   1.000
_cell.length_c   1.000
_cell.angle_alpha   90.00
_cell.angle_beta   90.00
_cell.angle_gamma   90.00
#
_symmetry.space_group_name_H-M   'P 1'
#
loop_
_entity.id
_entity.type
_entity.pdbx_description
1 polymer ?
#
loop_
_entity_poly.entity_id
_entity_poly.type
_entity_poly.pdbx_seq_one_letter_code
_entity_poly.pdbx_strand_id
1 'polypeptide(L)'
;MSFPPRFRLMPLHLLTLAGVSLLPAPTALASAIVPQAAPAAPSTTIAQTTQADYSTLEQDLLREIDRARTNPAAYAAQLDALRHHYDGTVLSLPGEDSIQTQEGVAALDEAITFLRSQPPLLPSKRASGMAQAARDQRRDLGASGSQGPSGSDGSKVGDRLKRYGVWSGSATALLSYGKRTATAIVELLLINDGYPNRSLRAALFNPDYQFMGLACGSHATHQTLCVLNYAAQYTDHDQRSETTNAGTLTPTAEATLVSSPVVPTLAPAMPETQASTVADADASPSVATHQPVLPAAAPALSVAPEAALDSGTPNGLSTLELAIIAETNRLRQDPVAYAAALERLRPSYEGKLLKLPGSPAFETAEGVAALDEAIAALRRTPPLPLLAPSQGMSLGARDHVKDLGPAGRTGHSGSDGSTPFTRLNRYGTWQLTAGENISYSPLNLAQWHLMQLLIDDDVPARGHRKALLNHKFRVTGVACGTHTVYQNVCVMTYAEKYLEQDTPVGLQHKDSW
;
A
#
# COMPACT_ATOMS: atom_id res chain seq x y z
N MET A 1 39.45 -9.75 -7.10
CA MET A 1 38.60 -8.94 -8.00
C MET A 1 37.22 -8.88 -7.38
N SER A 2 36.85 -7.75 -6.79
CA SER A 2 35.57 -7.57 -6.11
C SER A 2 34.51 -7.20 -7.15
N PHE A 3 33.44 -8.00 -7.28
CA PHE A 3 32.30 -7.63 -8.13
C PHE A 3 31.61 -6.39 -7.56
N PRO A 4 31.17 -5.43 -8.39
CA PRO A 4 30.39 -4.30 -7.90
C PRO A 4 29.03 -4.78 -7.34
N PRO A 5 28.43 -4.06 -6.39
CA PRO A 5 27.11 -4.40 -5.86
C PRO A 5 26.07 -4.37 -6.98
N ARG A 6 25.23 -5.41 -7.05
CA ARG A 6 24.13 -5.52 -8.03
C ARG A 6 22.99 -4.58 -7.61
N PHE A 7 22.63 -3.62 -8.46
CA PHE A 7 21.49 -2.73 -8.23
C PHE A 7 20.21 -3.40 -8.76
N ARG A 8 19.35 -3.84 -7.83
CA ARG A 8 18.02 -4.36 -8.12
C ARG A 8 17.04 -3.18 -8.16
N LEU A 9 16.23 -3.06 -9.21
CA LEU A 9 15.03 -2.22 -9.17
C LEU A 9 14.11 -2.83 -8.10
N MET A 10 13.88 -2.11 -7.01
CA MET A 10 13.09 -2.61 -5.88
C MET A 10 11.68 -1.99 -5.87
N PRO A 11 10.68 -2.75 -5.40
CA PRO A 11 9.35 -2.26 -5.19
C PRO A 11 9.30 -1.44 -3.92
N LEU A 12 8.63 -0.30 -3.99
CA LEU A 12 8.30 0.49 -2.81
C LEU A 12 6.80 0.71 -2.69
N HIS A 13 6.37 0.92 -1.45
CA HIS A 13 5.03 0.72 -0.93
C HIS A 13 3.91 1.54 -1.61
N LEU A 14 2.68 1.15 -1.30
CA LEU A 14 1.47 1.54 -2.01
C LEU A 14 1.00 2.97 -1.67
N LEU A 15 0.67 3.72 -2.74
CA LEU A 15 -0.03 5.00 -2.76
C LEU A 15 -1.42 4.92 -2.07
N THR A 16 -1.67 5.79 -1.09
CA THR A 16 -3.02 6.07 -0.58
C THR A 16 -3.69 7.16 -1.42
N LEU A 17 -4.79 6.83 -2.10
CA LEU A 17 -5.68 7.78 -2.78
C LEU A 17 -6.96 7.92 -1.96
N ALA A 18 -7.24 9.11 -1.45
CA ALA A 18 -8.52 9.45 -0.82
C ALA A 18 -9.38 10.25 -1.82
N GLY A 19 -10.65 9.89 -2.03
CA GLY A 19 -11.55 10.64 -2.89
C GLY A 19 -12.90 10.88 -2.20
N VAL A 20 -13.30 12.14 -2.06
CA VAL A 20 -14.62 12.54 -1.54
C VAL A 20 -15.58 12.75 -2.71
N SER A 21 -16.73 12.08 -2.68
CA SER A 21 -17.82 12.26 -3.66
C SER A 21 -18.77 13.37 -3.19
N LEU A 22 -18.94 14.42 -4.01
CA LEU A 22 -19.85 15.53 -3.73
C LEU A 22 -21.18 15.32 -4.50
N LEU A 23 -22.28 15.25 -3.76
CA LEU A 23 -23.65 15.38 -4.26
C LEU A 23 -24.01 16.87 -4.41
N PRO A 24 -24.82 17.28 -5.40
CA PRO A 24 -25.31 18.65 -5.50
C PRO A 24 -26.57 18.88 -4.65
N ALA A 25 -26.74 20.11 -4.17
CA ALA A 25 -27.90 20.59 -3.40
C ALA A 25 -29.16 20.80 -4.28
N PRO A 26 -30.38 20.87 -3.69
CA PRO A 26 -31.63 20.96 -4.45
C PRO A 26 -32.12 22.40 -4.64
N THR A 27 -32.78 22.65 -5.78
CA THR A 27 -33.71 23.77 -5.99
C THR A 27 -35.03 23.24 -6.58
N ALA A 28 -36.09 24.01 -6.36
CA ALA A 28 -37.45 23.56 -6.07
C ALA A 28 -38.39 23.26 -7.26
N LEU A 29 -39.39 22.42 -6.95
CA LEU A 29 -40.82 22.39 -7.33
C LEU A 29 -41.26 22.75 -8.77
N ALA A 30 -41.88 21.77 -9.46
CA ALA A 30 -43.26 21.85 -9.95
C ALA A 30 -43.74 20.50 -10.56
N SER A 31 -45.05 20.27 -10.45
CA SER A 31 -45.77 19.00 -10.57
C SER A 31 -45.94 18.40 -11.98
N ALA A 32 -46.22 17.08 -11.93
CA ALA A 32 -47.20 16.32 -12.72
C ALA A 32 -46.75 15.70 -14.06
N ILE A 33 -46.62 14.37 -14.08
CA ILE A 33 -47.56 13.38 -14.68
C ILE A 33 -46.85 12.01 -14.68
N VAL A 34 -47.54 10.99 -14.14
CA VAL A 34 -47.06 9.61 -13.98
C VAL A 34 -47.25 8.80 -15.27
N PRO A 35 -46.27 7.98 -15.68
CA PRO A 35 -46.55 6.72 -16.35
C PRO A 35 -46.22 5.53 -15.44
N GLN A 36 -47.03 4.51 -15.64
CA GLN A 36 -47.26 3.29 -14.87
C GLN A 36 -45.99 2.45 -14.61
N ALA A 37 -45.82 2.04 -13.35
CA ALA A 37 -44.69 1.27 -12.85
C ALA A 37 -44.71 -0.19 -13.32
N ALA A 38 -43.56 -0.68 -13.78
CA ALA A 38 -43.24 -2.10 -13.85
C ALA A 38 -43.11 -2.69 -12.42
N PRO A 39 -43.41 -3.98 -12.20
CA PRO A 39 -43.36 -4.57 -10.87
C PRO A 39 -41.91 -4.56 -10.35
N ALA A 40 -41.70 -3.87 -9.23
CA ALA A 40 -40.44 -3.86 -8.52
C ALA A 40 -40.11 -5.28 -8.02
N ALA A 41 -38.87 -5.73 -8.28
CA ALA A 41 -38.31 -6.89 -7.63
C ALA A 41 -38.34 -6.72 -6.10
N PRO A 42 -38.52 -7.80 -5.31
CA PRO A 42 -38.59 -7.70 -3.86
C PRO A 42 -37.28 -7.11 -3.34
N SER A 43 -37.37 -5.91 -2.78
CA SER A 43 -36.26 -5.29 -2.07
C SER A 43 -36.07 -6.04 -0.76
N THR A 44 -35.04 -6.88 -0.70
CA THR A 44 -34.61 -7.54 0.54
C THR A 44 -34.25 -6.44 1.54
N THR A 45 -35.11 -6.23 2.53
CA THR A 45 -34.81 -5.32 3.63
C THR A 45 -33.68 -5.96 4.43
N ILE A 46 -32.47 -5.43 4.30
CA ILE A 46 -31.33 -5.86 5.11
C ILE A 46 -31.65 -5.43 6.55
N ALA A 47 -31.87 -6.40 7.43
CA ALA A 47 -32.03 -6.16 8.86
C ALA A 47 -30.86 -5.31 9.38
N GLN A 48 -31.15 -4.22 10.09
CA GLN A 48 -30.12 -3.36 10.66
C GLN A 48 -29.37 -4.12 11.76
N THR A 49 -28.04 -4.26 11.60
CA THR A 49 -27.17 -4.85 12.62
C THR A 49 -27.21 -4.01 13.89
N THR A 50 -27.45 -4.65 15.03
CA THR A 50 -27.60 -3.99 16.33
C THR A 50 -26.27 -3.91 17.07
N GLN A 51 -26.21 -3.08 18.12
CA GLN A 51 -25.05 -3.03 19.01
C GLN A 51 -24.77 -4.38 19.72
N ALA A 52 -25.82 -5.16 20.01
CA ALA A 52 -25.69 -6.50 20.60
C ALA A 52 -25.03 -7.50 19.63
N ASP A 53 -25.31 -7.36 18.34
CA ASP A 53 -24.69 -8.19 17.30
C ASP A 53 -23.18 -7.89 17.19
N TYR A 54 -22.78 -6.63 17.29
CA TYR A 54 -21.36 -6.26 17.29
C TYR A 54 -20.62 -6.75 18.53
N SER A 55 -21.22 -6.69 19.72
CA SER A 55 -20.60 -7.23 20.93
C SER A 55 -20.43 -8.75 20.87
N THR A 56 -21.36 -9.46 20.22
CA THR A 56 -21.23 -10.89 19.94
C THR A 56 -20.09 -11.15 18.96
N LEU A 57 -20.05 -10.42 17.84
CA LEU A 57 -18.98 -10.49 16.85
C LEU A 57 -17.59 -10.21 17.47
N GLU A 58 -17.49 -9.25 18.37
CA GLU A 58 -16.25 -8.94 19.09
C GLU A 58 -15.77 -10.15 19.92
N GLN A 59 -16.66 -10.81 20.66
CA GLN A 59 -16.32 -11.99 21.45
C GLN A 59 -15.94 -13.20 20.58
N ASP A 60 -16.67 -13.41 19.49
CA ASP A 60 -16.39 -14.47 18.52
C ASP A 60 -15.03 -14.23 17.85
N LEU A 61 -14.73 -12.98 17.50
CA LEU A 61 -13.46 -12.61 16.89
C LEU A 61 -12.28 -12.83 17.82
N LEU A 62 -12.42 -12.50 19.11
CA LEU A 62 -11.40 -12.80 20.12
C LEU A 62 -11.12 -14.30 20.21
N ARG A 63 -12.18 -15.12 20.23
CA ARG A 63 -12.06 -16.59 20.28
C ARG A 63 -11.42 -17.17 19.02
N GLU A 64 -11.81 -16.69 17.84
CA GLU A 64 -11.29 -17.19 16.57
C GLU A 64 -9.79 -16.82 16.40
N ILE A 65 -9.40 -15.62 16.83
CA ILE A 65 -7.98 -15.21 16.88
C ILE A 65 -7.18 -16.12 17.81
N ASP A 66 -7.69 -16.38 19.02
CA ASP A 66 -7.00 -17.26 19.97
C ASP A 66 -6.89 -18.68 19.42
N ARG A 67 -7.94 -19.18 18.75
CA ARG A 67 -7.92 -20.48 18.08
C ARG A 67 -6.85 -20.56 17.00
N ALA A 68 -6.75 -19.53 16.15
CA ALA A 68 -5.70 -19.44 15.13
C ALA A 68 -4.30 -19.41 15.75
N ARG A 69 -4.09 -18.60 16.80
CA ARG A 69 -2.78 -18.41 17.44
C ARG A 69 -2.33 -19.60 18.28
N THR A 70 -3.24 -20.22 19.04
CA THR A 70 -2.91 -21.30 19.98
C THR A 70 -2.86 -22.68 19.32
N ASN A 71 -3.52 -22.86 18.17
CA ASN A 71 -3.47 -24.10 17.42
C ASN A 71 -3.44 -23.85 15.90
N PRO A 72 -2.33 -23.28 15.39
CA PRO A 72 -2.25 -22.87 13.99
C PRO A 72 -2.34 -24.05 13.02
N ALA A 73 -1.81 -25.23 13.37
CA ALA A 73 -1.92 -26.43 12.54
C ALA A 73 -3.38 -26.89 12.38
N ALA A 74 -4.19 -26.88 13.45
CA ALA A 74 -5.61 -27.20 13.34
C ALA A 74 -6.38 -26.12 12.55
N TYR A 75 -6.01 -24.85 12.70
CA TYR A 75 -6.61 -23.76 11.92
C TYR A 75 -6.27 -23.87 10.42
N ALA A 76 -5.07 -24.35 10.09
CA ALA A 76 -4.69 -24.63 8.70
C ALA A 76 -5.60 -25.69 8.05
N ALA A 77 -6.07 -26.68 8.81
CA ALA A 77 -7.02 -27.67 8.31
C ALA A 77 -8.40 -27.06 8.02
N GLN A 78 -8.83 -26.04 8.78
CA GLN A 78 -10.03 -25.27 8.46
C GLN A 78 -9.86 -24.44 7.19
N LEU A 79 -8.72 -23.77 7.02
CA LEU A 79 -8.44 -23.02 5.78
C LEU A 79 -8.41 -23.93 4.55
N ASP A 80 -7.91 -25.16 4.68
CA ASP A 80 -7.87 -26.11 3.56
C ASP A 80 -9.28 -26.44 3.01
N ALA A 81 -10.32 -26.36 3.85
CA ALA A 81 -11.70 -26.53 3.40
C ALA A 81 -12.15 -25.41 2.43
N LEU A 82 -11.55 -24.21 2.50
CA LEU A 82 -11.83 -23.12 1.55
C LEU A 82 -11.33 -23.43 0.14
N ARG A 83 -10.35 -24.32 -0.02
CA ARG A 83 -9.73 -24.64 -1.32
C ARG A 83 -10.77 -25.04 -2.37
N HIS A 84 -11.80 -25.79 -1.97
CA HIS A 84 -12.85 -26.25 -2.87
C HIS A 84 -13.75 -25.12 -3.40
N HIS A 85 -13.69 -23.96 -2.78
CA HIS A 85 -14.44 -22.77 -3.19
C HIS A 85 -13.64 -21.87 -4.14
N TYR A 86 -12.37 -22.16 -4.40
CA TYR A 86 -11.54 -21.41 -5.34
C TYR A 86 -11.57 -22.04 -6.74
N ASP A 87 -11.76 -21.19 -7.75
CA ASP A 87 -11.46 -21.44 -9.15
C ASP A 87 -10.43 -20.41 -9.64
N GLY A 88 -9.15 -20.77 -9.57
CA GLY A 88 -8.04 -19.86 -9.82
C GLY A 88 -8.04 -18.66 -8.86
N THR A 89 -8.40 -17.48 -9.37
CA THR A 89 -8.51 -16.22 -8.63
C THR A 89 -9.95 -15.86 -8.25
N VAL A 90 -10.92 -16.72 -8.50
CA VAL A 90 -12.32 -16.51 -8.11
C VAL A 90 -12.62 -17.34 -6.87
N LEU A 91 -13.10 -16.71 -5.80
CA LEU A 91 -13.62 -17.38 -4.61
C LEU A 91 -15.15 -17.39 -4.65
N SER A 92 -15.78 -18.57 -4.57
CA SER A 92 -17.23 -18.75 -4.59
C SER A 92 -17.71 -19.49 -3.34
N LEU A 93 -18.16 -18.73 -2.34
CA LEU A 93 -18.71 -19.28 -1.10
C LEU A 93 -20.22 -19.57 -1.25
N PRO A 94 -20.75 -20.63 -0.61
CA PRO A 94 -22.17 -20.97 -0.73
C PRO A 94 -23.06 -19.84 -0.20
N GLY A 95 -23.96 -19.32 -1.04
CA GLY A 95 -24.90 -18.27 -0.66
C GLY A 95 -24.32 -16.85 -0.64
N GLU A 96 -23.09 -16.66 -1.12
CA GLU A 96 -22.47 -15.35 -1.32
C GLU A 96 -22.17 -15.10 -2.81
N ASP A 97 -22.04 -13.84 -3.19
CA ASP A 97 -21.55 -13.48 -4.52
C ASP A 97 -20.07 -13.88 -4.66
N SER A 98 -19.69 -14.35 -5.85
CA SER A 98 -18.29 -14.68 -6.15
C SER A 98 -17.38 -13.46 -6.01
N ILE A 99 -16.23 -13.65 -5.36
CA ILE A 99 -15.24 -12.61 -5.09
C ILE A 99 -14.05 -12.81 -6.03
N GLN A 100 -13.70 -11.77 -6.78
CA GLN A 100 -12.42 -11.72 -7.49
C GLN A 100 -11.31 -11.42 -6.47
N THR A 101 -10.43 -12.39 -6.27
CA THR A 101 -9.24 -12.28 -5.42
C THR A 101 -8.02 -11.84 -6.25
N GLN A 102 -6.94 -11.36 -5.59
CA GLN A 102 -5.77 -10.85 -6.31
C GLN A 102 -4.80 -11.98 -6.67
N GLU A 103 -4.58 -12.90 -5.73
CA GLU A 103 -3.65 -14.02 -5.85
C GLU A 103 -4.35 -15.38 -5.92
N GLY A 104 -5.60 -15.47 -5.46
CA GLY A 104 -6.38 -16.69 -5.56
C GLY A 104 -5.94 -17.77 -4.59
N VAL A 105 -6.12 -19.02 -5.01
CA VAL A 105 -5.76 -20.19 -4.21
C VAL A 105 -4.28 -20.20 -3.78
N ALA A 106 -3.40 -19.50 -4.51
CA ALA A 106 -1.99 -19.38 -4.14
C ALA A 106 -1.79 -18.67 -2.80
N ALA A 107 -2.56 -17.61 -2.50
CA ALA A 107 -2.47 -16.95 -1.20
C ALA A 107 -3.03 -17.82 -0.07
N LEU A 108 -4.09 -18.59 -0.35
CA LEU A 108 -4.62 -19.57 0.59
C LEU A 108 -3.59 -20.66 0.92
N ASP A 109 -2.94 -21.22 -0.10
CA ASP A 109 -1.95 -22.29 0.04
C ASP A 109 -0.72 -21.85 0.82
N GLU A 110 -0.29 -20.62 0.57
CA GLU A 110 0.79 -19.99 1.30
C GLU A 110 0.40 -19.76 2.77
N ALA A 111 -0.83 -19.32 3.06
CA ALA A 111 -1.32 -19.18 4.43
C ALA A 111 -1.43 -20.51 5.18
N ILE A 112 -1.89 -21.58 4.52
CA ILE A 112 -1.94 -22.94 5.07
C ILE A 112 -0.52 -23.42 5.40
N THR A 113 0.42 -23.21 4.48
CA THR A 113 1.84 -23.57 4.66
C THR A 113 2.44 -22.81 5.84
N PHE A 114 2.21 -21.51 5.91
CA PHE A 114 2.62 -20.68 7.04
C PHE A 114 2.10 -21.25 8.36
N LEU A 115 0.78 -21.45 8.49
CA LEU A 115 0.15 -21.93 9.72
C LEU A 115 0.66 -23.31 10.16
N ARG A 116 0.88 -24.23 9.23
CA ARG A 116 1.45 -25.55 9.53
C ARG A 116 2.88 -25.48 10.06
N SER A 117 3.62 -24.41 9.72
CA SER A 117 4.98 -24.18 10.22
C SER A 117 5.06 -23.36 11.51
N GLN A 118 3.96 -22.74 11.95
CA GLN A 118 3.99 -21.86 13.12
C GLN A 118 3.95 -22.65 14.43
N PRO A 119 4.78 -22.29 15.42
CA PRO A 119 4.58 -22.77 16.78
C PRO A 119 3.30 -22.14 17.38
N PRO A 120 2.60 -22.85 18.28
CA PRO A 120 1.55 -22.26 19.10
C PRO A 120 2.02 -21.01 19.85
N LEU A 121 1.22 -19.95 19.80
CA LEU A 121 1.40 -18.73 20.59
C LEU A 121 0.44 -18.71 21.76
N LEU A 122 0.82 -17.99 22.82
CA LEU A 122 -0.10 -17.70 23.91
C LEU A 122 -1.23 -16.75 23.44
N PRO A 123 -2.44 -16.88 24.01
CA PRO A 123 -3.50 -15.88 23.83
C PRO A 123 -3.01 -14.50 24.24
N SER A 124 -3.37 -13.47 23.47
CA SER A 124 -3.05 -12.09 23.81
C SER A 124 -3.92 -11.65 25.00
N LYS A 125 -3.28 -11.02 25.99
CA LYS A 125 -3.94 -10.40 27.15
C LYS A 125 -4.90 -9.31 26.68
N ARG A 126 -6.12 -9.31 27.19
CA ARG A 126 -7.12 -8.30 26.86
C ARG A 126 -6.87 -7.03 27.66
N ALA A 127 -6.90 -5.87 27.01
CA ALA A 127 -6.75 -4.57 27.64
C ALA A 127 -7.96 -3.67 27.33
N SER A 128 -8.59 -3.13 28.37
CA SER A 128 -9.86 -2.40 28.26
C SER A 128 -9.69 -1.06 27.54
N GLY A 129 -8.60 -0.36 27.80
CA GLY A 129 -8.18 0.90 27.18
C GLY A 129 -7.77 0.72 25.73
N MET A 130 -7.17 -0.41 25.36
CA MET A 130 -6.94 -0.73 23.94
C MET A 130 -8.25 -0.94 23.17
N ALA A 131 -9.26 -1.52 23.82
CA ALA A 131 -10.60 -1.65 23.25
C ALA A 131 -11.32 -0.30 23.16
N GLN A 132 -11.12 0.60 24.13
CA GLN A 132 -11.60 1.99 24.03
C GLN A 132 -10.95 2.73 22.85
N ALA A 133 -9.63 2.61 22.70
CA ALA A 133 -8.92 3.18 21.54
C ALA A 133 -9.42 2.61 20.20
N ALA A 134 -9.77 1.32 20.17
CA ALA A 134 -10.39 0.70 18.99
C ALA A 134 -11.80 1.26 18.73
N ARG A 135 -12.60 1.48 19.78
CA ARG A 135 -13.94 2.08 19.68
C ARG A 135 -13.88 3.51 19.14
N ASP A 136 -12.92 4.31 19.60
CA ASP A 136 -12.70 5.67 19.08
C ASP A 136 -12.44 5.65 17.58
N GLN A 137 -11.47 4.84 17.14
CA GLN A 137 -11.12 4.73 15.73
C GLN A 137 -12.28 4.17 14.90
N ARG A 138 -12.98 3.15 15.41
CA ARG A 138 -14.14 2.59 14.74
C ARG A 138 -15.23 3.63 14.57
N ARG A 139 -15.50 4.45 15.59
CA ARG A 139 -16.53 5.52 15.53
C ARG A 139 -16.15 6.57 14.50
N ASP A 140 -14.90 6.99 14.53
CA ASP A 140 -14.34 8.00 13.64
C ASP A 140 -14.40 7.57 12.16
N LEU A 141 -13.78 6.43 11.84
CA LEU A 141 -13.77 5.88 10.48
C LEU A 141 -15.16 5.41 10.04
N GLY A 142 -15.91 4.80 10.97
CA GLY A 142 -17.25 4.30 10.72
C GLY A 142 -18.24 5.38 10.30
N ALA A 143 -18.22 6.52 10.98
CA ALA A 143 -19.11 7.64 10.66
C ALA A 143 -18.70 8.36 9.36
N SER A 144 -17.40 8.53 9.13
CA SER A 144 -16.90 9.25 7.94
C SER A 144 -16.85 8.38 6.68
N GLY A 145 -16.89 7.05 6.81
CA GLY A 145 -16.63 6.11 5.72
C GLY A 145 -15.15 6.04 5.31
N SER A 146 -14.26 6.67 6.08
CA SER A 146 -12.83 6.74 5.82
C SER A 146 -12.15 5.40 6.08
N GLN A 147 -11.07 5.11 5.34
CA GLN A 147 -10.33 3.86 5.46
C GLN A 147 -8.88 4.10 5.85
N GLY A 148 -8.25 3.08 6.46
CA GLY A 148 -6.84 3.07 6.82
C GLY A 148 -6.57 3.17 8.32
N PRO A 149 -5.30 3.00 8.73
CA PRO A 149 -4.94 2.83 10.14
C PRO A 149 -4.85 4.13 10.96
N SER A 150 -4.98 5.29 10.32
CA SER A 150 -4.94 6.61 10.97
C SER A 150 -6.35 7.13 11.24
N GLY A 151 -6.54 7.87 12.33
CA GLY A 151 -7.78 8.60 12.58
C GLY A 151 -7.91 9.83 11.67
N SER A 152 -9.13 10.36 11.54
CA SER A 152 -9.42 11.61 10.83
C SER A 152 -8.74 12.82 11.49
N ASP A 153 -8.48 12.72 12.80
CA ASP A 153 -7.69 13.66 13.59
C ASP A 153 -6.17 13.51 13.39
N GLY A 154 -5.74 12.63 12.48
CA GLY A 154 -4.34 12.32 12.22
C GLY A 154 -3.68 11.36 13.22
N SER A 155 -4.39 10.96 14.29
CA SER A 155 -3.86 10.07 15.32
C SER A 155 -3.37 8.73 14.75
N LYS A 156 -2.24 8.24 15.25
CA LYS A 156 -1.77 6.87 15.02
C LYS A 156 -2.29 5.96 16.13
N VAL A 157 -2.13 4.65 15.95
CA VAL A 157 -2.54 3.66 16.96
C VAL A 157 -1.94 3.98 18.33
N GLY A 158 -0.65 4.30 18.38
CA GLY A 158 0.04 4.65 19.61
C GLY A 158 -0.55 5.89 20.31
N ASP A 159 -1.02 6.88 19.57
CA ASP A 159 -1.62 8.09 20.14
C ASP A 159 -2.99 7.78 20.74
N ARG A 160 -3.77 6.93 20.08
CA ARG A 160 -5.06 6.47 20.62
C ARG A 160 -4.88 5.58 21.85
N LEU A 161 -3.88 4.70 21.83
CA LEU A 161 -3.53 3.84 22.97
C LEU A 161 -3.15 4.65 24.21
N LYS A 162 -2.39 5.75 24.04
CA LYS A 162 -1.99 6.68 25.12
C LYS A 162 -3.16 7.37 25.83
N ARG A 163 -4.34 7.45 25.19
CA ARG A 163 -5.53 8.10 25.79
C ARG A 163 -6.05 7.30 26.98
N TYR A 164 -5.87 5.99 26.97
CA TYR A 164 -6.51 5.06 27.90
C TYR A 164 -5.52 4.20 28.71
N GLY A 165 -4.24 4.36 28.46
CA GLY A 165 -3.21 3.56 29.11
C GLY A 165 -1.80 3.94 28.68
N VAL A 166 -0.83 3.25 29.25
CA VAL A 166 0.59 3.36 28.91
C VAL A 166 0.99 2.14 28.10
N TRP A 167 1.63 2.35 26.97
CA TRP A 167 2.15 1.28 26.11
C TRP A 167 3.63 1.48 25.84
N SER A 168 4.34 0.38 25.60
CA SER A 168 5.76 0.41 25.22
C SER A 168 6.11 -0.74 24.27
N GLY A 169 7.30 -0.66 23.67
CA GLY A 169 7.71 -1.56 22.60
C GLY A 169 7.06 -1.17 21.26
N SER A 170 6.42 -2.12 20.60
CA SER A 170 5.74 -1.90 19.31
C SER A 170 4.22 -1.98 19.49
N ALA A 171 3.48 -1.24 18.64
CA ALA A 171 2.02 -1.29 18.58
C ALA A 171 1.55 -1.19 17.12
N THR A 172 0.42 -1.82 16.82
CA THR A 172 -0.19 -1.82 15.50
C THR A 172 -1.71 -1.92 15.57
N ALA A 173 -2.39 -1.54 14.48
CA ALA A 173 -3.82 -1.72 14.33
C ALA A 173 -4.11 -2.53 13.05
N LEU A 174 -4.88 -3.61 13.17
CA LEU A 174 -5.42 -4.38 12.05
C LEU A 174 -6.88 -3.96 11.85
N LEU A 175 -7.28 -3.74 10.61
CA LEU A 175 -8.63 -3.29 10.27
C LEU A 175 -9.27 -4.29 9.32
N SER A 176 -10.54 -4.61 9.57
CA SER A 176 -11.37 -5.42 8.67
C SER A 176 -12.63 -4.65 8.30
N TYR A 177 -12.94 -4.63 7.01
CA TYR A 177 -14.08 -3.93 6.43
C TYR A 177 -15.04 -4.94 5.79
N GLY A 178 -16.34 -4.75 5.97
CA GLY A 178 -17.39 -5.51 5.29
C GLY A 178 -17.61 -6.95 5.75
N LYS A 179 -16.68 -7.53 6.51
CA LYS A 179 -16.83 -8.88 7.06
C LYS A 179 -17.73 -8.88 8.29
N ARG A 180 -18.61 -9.89 8.37
CA ARG A 180 -19.67 -9.98 9.39
C ARG A 180 -19.52 -11.16 10.35
N THR A 181 -18.58 -12.06 10.09
CA THR A 181 -18.30 -13.22 10.96
C THR A 181 -16.85 -13.19 11.40
N ALA A 182 -16.58 -13.73 12.60
CA ALA A 182 -15.23 -13.84 13.13
C ALA A 182 -14.29 -14.61 12.20
N THR A 183 -14.77 -15.75 11.69
CA THR A 183 -14.05 -16.59 10.73
C THR A 183 -13.65 -15.82 9.48
N ALA A 184 -14.58 -15.12 8.83
CA ALA A 184 -14.26 -14.36 7.62
C ALA A 184 -13.27 -13.19 7.87
N ILE A 185 -13.30 -12.60 9.07
CA ILE A 185 -12.34 -11.57 9.48
C ILE A 185 -10.95 -12.20 9.64
N VAL A 186 -10.84 -13.31 10.37
CA VAL A 186 -9.54 -13.96 10.62
C VAL A 186 -8.97 -14.55 9.32
N GLU A 187 -9.79 -15.12 8.45
CA GLU A 187 -9.40 -15.58 7.11
C GLU A 187 -8.85 -14.45 6.25
N LEU A 188 -9.52 -13.28 6.22
CA LEU A 188 -9.02 -12.09 5.52
C LEU A 188 -7.63 -11.68 6.02
N LEU A 189 -7.44 -11.65 7.34
CA LEU A 189 -6.17 -11.26 7.96
C LEU A 189 -5.05 -12.29 7.75
N LEU A 190 -5.38 -13.59 7.72
CA LEU A 190 -4.45 -14.70 7.53
C LEU A 190 -4.05 -14.89 6.06
N ILE A 191 -5.03 -15.05 5.17
CA ILE A 191 -4.75 -15.23 3.74
C ILE A 191 -4.04 -13.98 3.23
N ASN A 192 -4.51 -12.81 3.69
CA ASN A 192 -3.93 -11.51 3.39
C ASN A 192 -3.65 -11.35 1.88
N ASP A 193 -4.63 -11.76 1.09
CA ASP A 193 -4.62 -11.75 -0.38
C ASP A 193 -4.41 -10.31 -0.89
N GLY A 194 -3.48 -10.13 -1.83
CA GLY A 194 -3.09 -8.83 -2.37
C GLY A 194 -2.05 -8.08 -1.55
N TYR A 195 -1.51 -8.70 -0.48
CA TYR A 195 -0.42 -8.13 0.33
C TYR A 195 0.82 -9.03 0.21
N PRO A 196 1.80 -8.68 -0.65
CA PRO A 196 2.97 -9.51 -0.93
C PRO A 196 3.78 -9.92 0.31
N ASN A 197 3.82 -9.06 1.33
CA ASN A 197 4.54 -9.31 2.59
C ASN A 197 3.67 -9.91 3.70
N ARG A 198 2.40 -10.21 3.41
CA ARG A 198 1.43 -10.78 4.36
C ARG A 198 1.43 -10.01 5.69
N SER A 199 1.50 -8.68 5.62
CA SER A 199 1.77 -7.81 6.77
C SER A 199 0.69 -7.89 7.86
N LEU A 200 -0.57 -8.14 7.50
CA LEU A 200 -1.65 -8.36 8.46
C LEU A 200 -1.48 -9.70 9.19
N ARG A 201 -1.13 -10.77 8.45
CA ARG A 201 -0.83 -12.08 9.05
C ARG A 201 0.40 -12.03 9.94
N ALA A 202 1.46 -11.37 9.48
CA ALA A 202 2.70 -11.20 10.24
C ALA A 202 2.45 -10.49 11.57
N ALA A 203 1.59 -9.46 11.58
CA ALA A 203 1.16 -8.81 12.81
C ALA A 203 0.27 -9.74 13.67
N LEU A 204 -0.70 -10.43 13.07
CA LEU A 204 -1.58 -11.37 13.77
C LEU A 204 -0.81 -12.52 14.44
N PHE A 205 0.37 -12.89 13.94
CA PHE A 205 1.24 -13.94 14.46
C PHE A 205 2.54 -13.43 15.08
N ASN A 206 2.65 -12.12 15.34
CA ASN A 206 3.83 -11.59 16.01
C ASN A 206 3.82 -12.06 17.49
N PRO A 207 4.87 -12.78 17.96
CA PRO A 207 4.96 -13.24 19.35
C PRO A 207 5.16 -12.09 20.35
N ASP A 208 5.68 -10.94 19.91
CA ASP A 208 5.90 -9.78 20.77
C ASP A 208 4.58 -9.13 21.19
N TYR A 209 3.52 -9.27 20.39
CA TYR A 209 2.21 -8.68 20.68
C TYR A 209 1.44 -9.46 21.74
N GLN A 210 1.72 -9.12 23.00
CA GLN A 210 1.12 -9.76 24.17
C GLN A 210 -0.21 -9.16 24.57
N PHE A 211 -0.53 -7.91 24.19
CA PHE A 211 -1.76 -7.22 24.57
C PHE A 211 -2.60 -6.88 23.36
N MET A 212 -3.92 -6.96 23.50
CA MET A 212 -4.84 -6.49 22.48
C MET A 212 -6.15 -5.94 23.04
N GLY A 213 -6.77 -5.09 22.23
CA GLY A 213 -8.16 -4.67 22.40
C GLY A 213 -8.77 -4.43 21.03
N LEU A 214 -10.05 -4.76 20.89
CA LEU A 214 -10.74 -4.62 19.62
C LEU A 214 -12.12 -3.99 19.80
N ALA A 215 -12.66 -3.49 18.69
CA ALA A 215 -14.02 -3.00 18.61
C ALA A 215 -14.56 -3.20 17.19
N CYS A 216 -15.81 -3.62 17.09
CA CYS A 216 -16.55 -3.71 15.84
C CYS A 216 -17.74 -2.73 15.85
N GLY A 217 -18.20 -2.35 14.67
CA GLY A 217 -19.41 -1.57 14.53
C GLY A 217 -19.69 -1.16 13.09
N SER A 218 -20.67 -0.29 12.92
CA SER A 218 -21.12 0.14 11.60
C SER A 218 -20.08 0.97 10.86
N HIS A 219 -20.00 0.80 9.54
CA HIS A 219 -19.19 1.63 8.64
C HIS A 219 -20.04 2.17 7.49
N ALA A 220 -19.99 3.48 7.21
CA ALA A 220 -20.89 4.15 6.27
C ALA A 220 -20.86 3.55 4.85
N THR A 221 -19.69 3.09 4.38
CA THR A 221 -19.52 2.57 3.00
C THR A 221 -19.34 1.06 2.92
N HIS A 222 -18.95 0.43 4.03
CA HIS A 222 -18.60 -1.01 4.07
C HIS A 222 -19.51 -1.79 5.01
N GLN A 223 -20.53 -1.16 5.57
CA GLN A 223 -21.49 -1.70 6.54
C GLN A 223 -20.88 -2.08 7.90
N THR A 224 -19.75 -2.80 7.94
CA THR A 224 -19.05 -3.21 9.16
C THR A 224 -17.58 -2.81 9.12
N LEU A 225 -17.06 -2.34 10.25
CA LEU A 225 -15.64 -2.11 10.52
C LEU A 225 -15.27 -2.75 11.87
N CYS A 226 -14.25 -3.61 11.87
CA CYS A 226 -13.57 -4.08 13.08
C CYS A 226 -12.15 -3.53 13.14
N VAL A 227 -11.78 -2.94 14.29
CA VAL A 227 -10.44 -2.43 14.58
C VAL A 227 -9.83 -3.29 15.68
N LEU A 228 -8.66 -3.86 15.44
CA LEU A 228 -7.92 -4.71 16.37
C LEU A 228 -6.57 -4.04 16.68
N ASN A 229 -6.43 -3.53 17.90
CA ASN A 229 -5.17 -2.96 18.36
C ASN A 229 -4.32 -4.04 19.04
N TYR A 230 -3.04 -4.08 18.70
CA TYR A 230 -2.02 -4.91 19.35
C TYR A 230 -0.90 -4.04 19.90
N ALA A 231 -0.32 -4.46 21.02
CA ALA A 231 0.85 -3.84 21.62
C ALA A 231 1.73 -4.89 22.30
N ALA A 232 3.03 -4.61 22.35
CA ALA A 232 3.98 -5.47 23.03
C ALA A 232 3.78 -5.44 24.55
N GLN A 233 3.63 -4.24 25.11
CA GLN A 233 3.28 -4.02 26.51
C GLN A 233 2.17 -2.99 26.60
N TYR A 234 1.22 -3.21 27.50
CA TYR A 234 0.14 -2.27 27.77
C TYR A 234 -0.28 -2.33 29.24
N THR A 235 -0.54 -1.17 29.83
CA THR A 235 -1.15 -1.03 31.15
C THR A 235 -2.29 -0.05 31.04
N ASP A 236 -3.50 -0.49 31.38
CA ASP A 236 -4.68 0.39 31.47
C ASP A 236 -4.40 1.52 32.47
N HIS A 237 -4.88 2.73 32.20
CA HIS A 237 -4.96 3.74 33.26
C HIS A 237 -5.91 3.24 34.36
N ASP A 238 -5.62 3.61 35.61
CA ASP A 238 -6.49 3.28 36.74
C ASP A 238 -7.92 3.77 36.43
N GLN A 239 -8.81 2.81 36.19
CA GLN A 239 -10.22 3.07 36.03
C GLN A 239 -10.74 3.52 37.39
N ARG A 240 -10.97 4.82 37.59
CA ARG A 240 -11.93 5.25 38.61
C ARG A 240 -13.31 4.73 38.18
N SER A 241 -13.61 3.52 38.63
CA SER A 241 -14.91 2.88 38.79
C SER A 241 -16.06 3.49 37.99
N GLU A 242 -16.25 3.04 36.75
CA GLU A 242 -17.60 2.88 36.22
C GLU A 242 -17.95 1.39 36.28
N THR A 243 -18.54 1.00 37.41
CA THR A 243 -19.17 -0.30 37.62
C THR A 243 -20.26 -0.53 36.58
N THR A 244 -20.04 -1.47 35.68
CA THR A 244 -21.13 -2.28 35.12
C THR A 244 -20.79 -3.75 35.32
N ASN A 245 -21.67 -4.44 36.03
CA ASN A 245 -21.55 -5.82 36.47
C ASN A 245 -21.25 -6.78 35.31
N ALA A 246 -20.10 -7.48 35.37
CA ALA A 246 -19.91 -8.75 34.69
C ALA A 246 -19.51 -9.78 35.75
N GLY A 247 -20.37 -10.78 35.92
CA GLY A 247 -20.25 -11.83 36.92
C GLY A 247 -18.94 -12.60 36.79
N THR A 248 -18.33 -12.83 37.94
CA THR A 248 -17.13 -13.64 38.14
C THR A 248 -17.48 -15.11 37.87
N LEU A 249 -16.85 -15.71 36.87
CA LEU A 249 -16.71 -17.17 36.78
C LEU A 249 -15.22 -17.50 36.65
N THR A 250 -14.71 -18.11 37.70
CA THR A 250 -13.37 -18.71 37.82
C THR A 250 -13.25 -19.94 36.92
N PRO A 251 -12.10 -20.18 36.26
CA PRO A 251 -11.75 -21.50 35.78
C PRO A 251 -10.67 -22.13 36.67
N THR A 252 -11.03 -23.23 37.32
CA THR A 252 -10.12 -24.26 37.82
C THR A 252 -10.04 -25.34 36.73
N ALA A 253 -8.82 -25.70 36.30
CA ALA A 253 -8.38 -27.09 36.09
C ALA A 253 -7.08 -27.13 35.29
N GLU A 254 -6.11 -27.83 35.89
CA GLU A 254 -4.82 -28.24 35.34
C GLU A 254 -4.99 -29.20 34.15
N ALA A 255 -4.04 -29.16 33.21
CA ALA A 255 -3.86 -30.24 32.24
C ALA A 255 -2.37 -30.55 32.04
N THR A 256 -2.11 -31.84 32.20
CA THR A 256 -0.86 -32.54 32.46
C THR A 256 0.01 -32.70 31.20
N LEU A 257 1.32 -32.57 31.39
CA LEU A 257 2.37 -32.89 30.41
C LEU A 257 2.48 -34.41 30.21
N VAL A 258 2.51 -34.88 28.96
CA VAL A 258 3.01 -36.23 28.61
C VAL A 258 3.89 -36.14 27.35
N SER A 259 5.02 -36.83 27.42
CA SER A 259 6.18 -36.82 26.53
C SER A 259 6.04 -37.66 25.25
N SER A 260 6.69 -37.18 24.18
CA SER A 260 7.57 -37.83 23.16
C SER A 260 7.47 -39.36 22.89
N PRO A 261 7.73 -39.83 21.65
CA PRO A 261 9.12 -39.98 21.18
C PRO A 261 9.40 -39.67 19.70
N VAL A 262 10.70 -39.67 19.42
CA VAL A 262 11.47 -39.22 18.24
C VAL A 262 11.80 -40.42 17.32
N VAL A 263 12.35 -40.11 16.12
CA VAL A 263 13.35 -40.88 15.30
C VAL A 263 12.74 -41.64 14.08
N PRO A 264 13.41 -41.83 12.90
CA PRO A 264 14.54 -41.13 12.24
C PRO A 264 14.32 -40.73 10.74
N THR A 265 15.23 -39.87 10.30
CA THR A 265 15.85 -39.63 8.97
C THR A 265 15.92 -40.80 7.97
N LEU A 266 15.80 -40.50 6.66
CA LEU A 266 16.56 -41.13 5.55
C LEU A 266 16.43 -40.30 4.26
N ALA A 267 17.56 -39.80 3.76
CA ALA A 267 17.77 -39.42 2.35
C ALA A 267 18.29 -40.66 1.60
N PRO A 268 18.13 -40.73 0.26
CA PRO A 268 19.33 -40.54 -0.57
C PRO A 268 19.12 -39.93 -1.98
N ALA A 269 20.20 -39.28 -2.43
CA ALA A 269 20.89 -39.32 -3.74
C ALA A 269 20.15 -39.27 -5.10
N MET A 270 20.69 -38.38 -5.94
CA MET A 270 20.58 -38.28 -7.41
C MET A 270 21.19 -39.48 -8.16
N PRO A 271 20.93 -39.57 -9.49
CA PRO A 271 22.04 -39.36 -10.42
C PRO A 271 21.72 -38.51 -11.67
N GLU A 272 22.80 -37.98 -12.25
CA GLU A 272 22.94 -37.26 -13.53
C GLU A 272 22.66 -38.14 -14.76
N THR A 273 22.28 -37.57 -15.92
CA THR A 273 23.11 -37.54 -17.15
C THR A 273 22.44 -36.86 -18.38
N GLN A 274 23.23 -35.96 -18.98
CA GLN A 274 23.57 -35.75 -20.40
C GLN A 274 22.57 -35.34 -21.51
N ALA A 275 22.90 -34.16 -22.04
CA ALA A 275 22.84 -33.57 -23.38
C ALA A 275 22.59 -34.45 -24.64
N SER A 276 21.93 -33.82 -25.63
CA SER A 276 22.22 -33.98 -27.07
C SER A 276 21.87 -32.69 -27.83
N THR A 277 22.61 -32.49 -28.92
CA THR A 277 22.87 -31.30 -29.73
C THR A 277 22.08 -31.25 -31.07
N VAL A 278 22.43 -30.23 -31.89
CA VAL A 278 22.23 -30.03 -33.36
C VAL A 278 20.97 -29.19 -33.70
N ALA A 279 20.99 -27.93 -34.16
CA ALA A 279 21.76 -27.11 -35.14
C ALA A 279 21.02 -26.89 -36.49
N ASP A 280 20.92 -25.60 -36.82
CA ASP A 280 21.06 -24.93 -38.14
C ASP A 280 19.85 -24.33 -38.91
N ALA A 281 20.05 -23.03 -39.21
CA ALA A 281 19.86 -22.28 -40.47
C ALA A 281 18.42 -22.01 -40.98
N ASP A 282 18.09 -20.90 -41.67
CA ASP A 282 18.67 -19.57 -41.96
C ASP A 282 17.59 -18.80 -42.79
N ALA A 283 17.75 -17.49 -42.90
CA ALA A 283 17.32 -16.61 -44.00
C ALA A 283 15.86 -16.09 -44.10
N SER A 284 15.74 -14.78 -43.84
CA SER A 284 14.76 -13.84 -44.41
C SER A 284 14.96 -13.62 -45.93
N PRO A 285 14.03 -12.91 -46.60
CA PRO A 285 14.40 -11.58 -47.10
C PRO A 285 13.31 -10.50 -46.97
N SER A 286 13.80 -9.26 -47.11
CA SER A 286 13.17 -7.95 -46.97
C SER A 286 12.73 -7.38 -48.33
N VAL A 287 11.69 -6.52 -48.40
CA VAL A 287 11.65 -5.28 -49.21
C VAL A 287 10.61 -4.26 -48.67
N ALA A 288 11.14 -3.05 -48.41
CA ALA A 288 10.66 -1.64 -48.43
C ALA A 288 9.29 -1.28 -49.08
N THR A 289 8.59 -0.14 -48.88
CA THR A 289 8.87 1.23 -48.39
C THR A 289 7.54 1.97 -48.12
N HIS A 290 7.45 2.81 -47.07
CA HIS A 290 7.07 4.24 -47.15
C HIS A 290 6.97 4.87 -45.75
N GLN A 291 7.77 5.92 -45.50
CA GLN A 291 7.76 6.70 -44.26
C GLN A 291 6.86 7.93 -44.38
N PRO A 292 6.07 8.26 -43.35
CA PRO A 292 5.67 9.63 -43.04
C PRO A 292 6.70 10.27 -42.09
N VAL A 293 7.02 11.53 -42.37
CA VAL A 293 7.95 12.37 -41.60
C VAL A 293 7.36 12.65 -40.20
N LEU A 294 8.07 12.22 -39.15
CA LEU A 294 7.80 12.56 -37.75
C LEU A 294 8.68 13.74 -37.29
N PRO A 295 8.21 14.60 -36.38
CA PRO A 295 8.98 15.74 -35.88
C PRO A 295 10.19 15.29 -35.04
N ALA A 296 11.18 16.19 -34.95
CA ALA A 296 12.54 15.98 -34.45
C ALA A 296 12.65 15.07 -33.21
N ALA A 297 13.57 14.11 -33.30
CA ALA A 297 13.86 13.13 -32.25
C ALA A 297 14.32 13.81 -30.96
N ALA A 298 13.57 13.60 -29.86
CA ALA A 298 14.11 13.78 -28.53
C ALA A 298 15.28 12.79 -28.32
N PRO A 299 16.40 13.21 -27.70
CA PRO A 299 17.59 12.38 -27.60
C PRO A 299 17.30 11.06 -26.86
N ALA A 300 18.05 10.02 -27.20
CA ALA A 300 18.14 8.81 -26.39
C ALA A 300 18.58 9.19 -24.96
N LEU A 301 18.17 8.40 -23.96
CA LEU A 301 18.65 8.52 -22.57
C LEU A 301 20.18 8.46 -22.56
N SER A 302 20.82 9.62 -22.60
CA SER A 302 22.26 9.79 -22.54
C SER A 302 22.60 10.20 -21.13
N VAL A 303 23.26 9.32 -20.39
CA VAL A 303 23.67 9.55 -18.99
C VAL A 303 24.97 10.36 -18.97
N ALA A 304 24.98 11.52 -19.63
CA ALA A 304 26.05 12.48 -19.42
C ALA A 304 25.91 13.05 -17.98
N PRO A 305 27.00 13.18 -17.21
CA PRO A 305 26.93 13.70 -15.86
C PRO A 305 26.57 15.19 -15.91
N GLU A 306 25.34 15.53 -15.55
CA GLU A 306 24.99 16.92 -15.21
C GLU A 306 25.53 17.22 -13.81
N ALA A 307 26.51 18.11 -13.76
CA ALA A 307 27.15 18.55 -12.53
C ALA A 307 26.33 19.64 -11.82
N ALA A 308 26.41 19.57 -10.49
CA ALA A 308 26.13 20.59 -9.47
C ALA A 308 24.66 20.82 -9.06
N LEU A 309 24.43 20.54 -7.78
CA LEU A 309 23.40 21.13 -6.93
C LEU A 309 23.54 22.66 -7.01
N ASP A 310 22.66 23.31 -7.76
CA ASP A 310 22.63 24.78 -7.84
C ASP A 310 21.58 25.38 -6.89
N SER A 311 22.04 26.42 -6.21
CA SER A 311 21.35 27.25 -5.23
C SER A 311 20.58 28.37 -5.93
N GLY A 312 19.26 28.38 -5.76
CA GLY A 312 18.41 29.56 -6.01
C GLY A 312 17.67 29.54 -7.35
N THR A 313 16.68 28.67 -7.48
CA THR A 313 15.64 28.76 -8.52
C THR A 313 14.36 29.43 -7.97
N PRO A 314 13.42 29.87 -8.83
CA PRO A 314 12.15 30.41 -8.38
C PRO A 314 11.45 29.46 -7.41
N ASN A 315 10.97 29.99 -6.28
CA ASN A 315 10.25 29.25 -5.22
C ASN A 315 11.08 28.24 -4.40
N GLY A 316 12.41 28.25 -4.50
CA GLY A 316 13.29 27.44 -3.64
C GLY A 316 13.39 25.96 -4.03
N LEU A 317 13.10 25.62 -5.30
CA LEU A 317 13.30 24.27 -5.84
C LEU A 317 14.73 24.10 -6.39
N SER A 318 15.23 22.87 -6.51
CA SER A 318 16.48 22.56 -7.24
C SER A 318 16.23 22.36 -8.73
N THR A 319 17.28 22.38 -9.54
CA THR A 319 17.21 22.07 -10.98
C THR A 319 16.56 20.71 -11.25
N LEU A 320 16.90 19.69 -10.47
CA LEU A 320 16.29 18.36 -10.59
C LEU A 320 14.80 18.37 -10.20
N GLU A 321 14.43 19.08 -9.14
CA GLU A 321 13.04 19.20 -8.70
C GLU A 321 12.18 19.88 -9.78
N LEU A 322 12.68 20.97 -10.38
CA LEU A 322 12.03 21.62 -11.52
C LEU A 322 11.95 20.71 -12.75
N ALA A 323 13.03 19.98 -13.05
CA ALA A 323 13.06 19.04 -14.18
C ALA A 323 12.07 17.88 -13.98
N ILE A 324 11.88 17.39 -12.76
CA ILE A 324 10.86 16.37 -12.44
C ILE A 324 9.45 16.90 -12.66
N ILE A 325 9.17 18.14 -12.25
CA ILE A 325 7.86 18.76 -12.47
C ILE A 325 7.61 18.94 -13.98
N ALA A 326 8.60 19.45 -14.70
CA ALA A 326 8.54 19.61 -16.15
C ALA A 326 8.34 18.27 -16.86
N GLU A 327 9.07 17.24 -16.47
CA GLU A 327 8.97 15.90 -17.07
C GLU A 327 7.62 15.23 -16.74
N THR A 328 7.11 15.40 -15.51
CA THR A 328 5.77 14.96 -15.13
C THR A 328 4.70 15.65 -15.99
N ASN A 329 4.87 16.96 -16.25
CA ASN A 329 3.96 17.70 -17.12
C ASN A 329 4.11 17.32 -18.60
N ARG A 330 5.31 17.01 -19.08
CA ARG A 330 5.55 16.47 -20.43
C ARG A 330 4.81 15.14 -20.64
N LEU A 331 4.89 14.25 -19.65
CA LEU A 331 4.11 13.01 -19.61
C LEU A 331 2.60 13.28 -19.65
N ARG A 332 2.11 14.19 -18.81
CA ARG A 332 0.67 14.46 -18.68
C ARG A 332 0.09 15.18 -19.89
N GLN A 333 0.88 16.05 -20.53
CA GLN A 333 0.48 16.82 -21.71
C GLN A 333 0.23 15.92 -22.92
N ASP A 334 1.12 14.95 -23.15
CA ASP A 334 1.01 14.02 -24.27
C ASP A 334 1.49 12.61 -23.86
N PRO A 335 0.62 11.82 -23.19
CA PRO A 335 0.96 10.47 -22.77
C PRO A 335 1.35 9.58 -23.94
N VAL A 336 0.68 9.73 -25.10
CA VAL A 336 0.94 8.93 -26.31
C VAL A 336 2.34 9.20 -26.85
N ALA A 337 2.76 10.47 -26.96
CA ALA A 337 4.13 10.81 -27.36
C ALA A 337 5.15 10.36 -26.30
N TYR A 338 4.81 10.39 -25.01
CA TYR A 338 5.70 9.89 -23.97
C TYR A 338 5.90 8.37 -24.04
N ALA A 339 4.92 7.60 -24.53
CA ALA A 339 5.07 6.17 -24.77
C ALA A 339 6.23 5.85 -25.74
N ALA A 340 6.47 6.69 -26.74
CA ALA A 340 7.60 6.54 -27.65
C ALA A 340 8.97 6.67 -26.94
N ALA A 341 9.05 7.38 -25.82
CA ALA A 341 10.27 7.43 -25.00
C ALA A 341 10.52 6.10 -24.26
N LEU A 342 9.46 5.46 -23.76
CA LEU A 342 9.53 4.13 -23.15
C LEU A 342 9.87 3.05 -24.18
N GLU A 343 9.34 3.14 -25.40
CA GLU A 343 9.67 2.21 -26.48
C GLU A 343 11.16 2.17 -26.80
N ARG A 344 11.86 3.32 -26.68
CA ARG A 344 13.31 3.38 -26.85
C ARG A 344 14.11 2.61 -25.79
N LEU A 345 13.51 2.26 -24.66
CA LEU A 345 14.13 1.38 -23.67
C LEU A 345 14.06 -0.09 -24.05
N ARG A 346 13.09 -0.52 -24.87
CA ARG A 346 12.87 -1.93 -25.16
C ARG A 346 14.13 -2.66 -25.65
N PRO A 347 14.94 -2.11 -26.57
CA PRO A 347 16.16 -2.79 -27.04
C PRO A 347 17.25 -2.94 -25.96
N SER A 348 17.16 -2.17 -24.88
CA SER A 348 18.09 -2.26 -23.74
C SER A 348 17.76 -3.40 -22.77
N TYR A 349 16.64 -4.10 -22.95
CA TYR A 349 16.29 -5.27 -22.14
C TYR A 349 16.91 -6.55 -22.71
N GLU A 350 17.64 -7.27 -21.87
CA GLU A 350 18.11 -8.63 -22.09
C GLU A 350 17.56 -9.53 -20.98
N GLY A 351 16.42 -10.16 -21.26
CA GLY A 351 15.66 -10.90 -20.25
C GLY A 351 15.20 -9.97 -19.13
N LYS A 352 15.72 -10.19 -17.92
CA LYS A 352 15.46 -9.36 -16.73
C LYS A 352 16.51 -8.28 -16.50
N LEU A 353 17.51 -8.15 -17.37
CA LEU A 353 18.54 -7.11 -17.24
C LEU A 353 18.22 -5.93 -18.15
N LEU A 354 18.17 -4.73 -17.59
CA LEU A 354 18.08 -3.48 -18.33
C LEU A 354 19.47 -2.84 -18.42
N LYS A 355 20.01 -2.72 -19.63
CA LYS A 355 21.33 -2.18 -19.91
C LYS A 355 21.24 -0.77 -20.50
N LEU A 356 21.41 0.23 -19.64
CA LEU A 356 21.48 1.63 -20.06
C LEU A 356 22.93 2.03 -20.40
N PRO A 357 23.16 2.77 -21.50
CA PRO A 357 24.49 3.28 -21.82
C PRO A 357 25.07 4.10 -20.65
N GLY A 358 26.32 3.83 -20.29
CA GLY A 358 27.03 4.57 -19.24
C GLY A 358 26.61 4.22 -17.80
N SER A 359 25.75 3.21 -17.60
CA SER A 359 25.31 2.76 -16.27
C SER A 359 25.54 1.25 -16.09
N PRO A 360 25.71 0.75 -14.85
CA PRO A 360 25.59 -0.68 -14.58
C PRO A 360 24.24 -1.22 -15.05
N ALA A 361 24.21 -2.50 -15.44
CA ALA A 361 22.95 -3.16 -15.77
C ALA A 361 22.05 -3.22 -14.53
N PHE A 362 20.78 -2.88 -14.69
CA PHE A 362 19.76 -2.95 -13.66
C PHE A 362 19.05 -4.30 -13.74
N GLU A 363 18.88 -4.96 -12.60
CA GLU A 363 18.05 -6.17 -12.52
C GLU A 363 16.59 -5.77 -12.27
N THR A 364 15.71 -6.18 -13.18
CA THR A 364 14.25 -6.01 -13.12
C THR A 364 13.59 -7.28 -12.61
N ALA A 365 12.44 -7.17 -11.96
CA ALA A 365 11.65 -8.32 -11.51
C ALA A 365 10.84 -8.93 -12.65
N GLU A 366 10.23 -8.10 -13.49
CA GLU A 366 9.26 -8.52 -14.51
C GLU A 366 9.83 -8.41 -15.94
N GLY A 367 10.97 -7.75 -16.12
CA GLY A 367 11.58 -7.56 -17.43
C GLY A 367 10.76 -6.63 -18.32
N VAL A 368 10.80 -6.91 -19.62
CA VAL A 368 10.13 -6.08 -20.63
C VAL A 368 8.60 -6.04 -20.47
N ALA A 369 8.00 -6.99 -19.74
CA ALA A 369 6.55 -7.05 -19.56
C ALA A 369 6.00 -5.81 -18.84
N ALA A 370 6.65 -5.34 -17.78
CA ALA A 370 6.25 -4.11 -17.07
C ALA A 370 6.39 -2.87 -17.96
N LEU A 371 7.44 -2.81 -18.78
CA LEU A 371 7.63 -1.76 -19.79
C LEU A 371 6.47 -1.73 -20.79
N ASP A 372 6.08 -2.90 -21.29
CA ASP A 372 5.03 -3.04 -22.31
C ASP A 372 3.67 -2.63 -21.76
N GLU A 373 3.40 -2.99 -20.52
CA GLU A 373 2.20 -2.60 -19.80
C GLU A 373 2.13 -1.07 -19.62
N ALA A 374 3.26 -0.43 -19.28
CA ALA A 374 3.34 1.02 -19.17
C ALA A 374 3.12 1.71 -20.53
N ILE A 375 3.75 1.24 -21.60
CA ILE A 375 3.52 1.74 -22.97
C ILE A 375 2.03 1.63 -23.34
N ALA A 376 1.40 0.49 -23.08
CA ALA A 376 -0.02 0.27 -23.36
C ALA A 376 -0.93 1.18 -22.52
N ALA A 377 -0.58 1.43 -21.26
CA ALA A 377 -1.31 2.36 -20.39
C ALA A 377 -1.24 3.80 -20.95
N LEU A 378 -0.05 4.27 -21.33
CA LEU A 378 0.13 5.61 -21.89
C LEU A 378 -0.61 5.81 -23.21
N ARG A 379 -0.55 4.84 -24.12
CA ARG A 379 -1.27 4.89 -25.41
C ARG A 379 -2.79 4.98 -25.26
N ARG A 380 -3.35 4.52 -24.12
CA ARG A 380 -4.79 4.61 -23.80
C ARG A 380 -5.15 5.82 -22.96
N THR A 381 -4.17 6.58 -22.50
CA THR A 381 -4.41 7.71 -21.59
C THR A 381 -4.58 9.00 -22.41
N PRO A 382 -5.73 9.70 -22.34
CA PRO A 382 -5.88 11.01 -22.97
C PRO A 382 -4.99 12.05 -22.26
N PRO A 383 -4.70 13.20 -22.91
CA PRO A 383 -4.04 14.32 -22.26
C PRO A 383 -4.67 14.68 -20.91
N LEU A 384 -3.82 14.87 -19.90
CA LEU A 384 -4.21 15.12 -18.52
C LEU A 384 -3.94 16.59 -18.14
N PRO A 385 -4.70 17.14 -17.18
CA PRO A 385 -4.42 18.47 -16.64
C PRO A 385 -2.99 18.55 -16.08
N LEU A 386 -2.28 19.62 -16.43
CA LEU A 386 -0.93 19.87 -15.93
C LEU A 386 -0.95 20.14 -14.43
N LEU A 387 0.18 19.83 -13.78
CA LEU A 387 0.38 20.06 -12.36
C LEU A 387 1.09 21.40 -12.15
N ALA A 388 0.47 22.28 -11.37
CA ALA A 388 1.10 23.49 -10.89
C ALA A 388 2.00 23.17 -9.67
N PRO A 389 3.22 23.72 -9.60
CA PRO A 389 4.07 23.56 -8.42
C PRO A 389 3.45 24.23 -7.20
N SER A 390 3.54 23.57 -6.04
CA SER A 390 3.16 24.11 -4.73
C SER A 390 4.38 24.16 -3.80
N GLN A 391 4.56 25.29 -3.13
CA GLN A 391 5.70 25.51 -2.23
C GLN A 391 5.53 24.67 -0.97
N GLY A 392 4.39 24.72 -0.30
CA GLY A 392 4.13 23.97 0.93
C GLY A 392 4.16 22.47 0.71
N MET A 393 3.63 21.98 -0.42
CA MET A 393 3.77 20.56 -0.77
C MET A 393 5.23 20.16 -1.00
N SER A 394 6.04 21.03 -1.57
CA SER A 394 7.48 20.78 -1.78
C SER A 394 8.26 20.78 -0.46
N LEU A 395 7.87 21.62 0.51
CA LEU A 395 8.40 21.57 1.88
C LEU A 395 8.04 20.25 2.57
N GLY A 396 6.79 19.78 2.45
CA GLY A 396 6.37 18.48 2.98
C GLY A 396 7.12 17.30 2.34
N ALA A 397 7.38 17.37 1.03
CA ALA A 397 8.24 16.41 0.35
C ALA A 397 9.70 16.47 0.86
N ARG A 398 10.21 17.68 1.11
CA ARG A 398 11.58 17.91 1.60
C ARG A 398 11.81 17.34 2.99
N ASP A 399 10.82 17.48 3.88
CA ASP A 399 10.84 16.83 5.18
C ASP A 399 11.08 15.32 5.05
N HIS A 400 10.40 14.69 4.10
CA HIS A 400 10.53 13.25 3.89
C HIS A 400 11.87 12.86 3.26
N VAL A 401 12.35 13.64 2.29
CA VAL A 401 13.69 13.45 1.72
C VAL A 401 14.77 13.53 2.80
N LYS A 402 14.69 14.51 3.70
CA LYS A 402 15.63 14.67 4.82
C LYS A 402 15.57 13.51 5.81
N ASP A 403 14.41 12.90 5.96
CA ASP A 403 14.22 11.73 6.82
C ASP A 403 14.73 10.42 6.19
N LEU A 404 14.48 10.23 4.89
CA LEU A 404 14.83 9.01 4.17
C LEU A 404 16.32 8.98 3.78
N GLY A 405 16.80 10.09 3.21
CA GLY A 405 18.09 10.18 2.52
C GLY A 405 19.29 9.74 3.35
N PRO A 406 19.64 10.48 4.43
CA PRO A 406 20.79 10.17 5.28
C PRO A 406 20.68 8.80 5.97
N ALA A 407 19.47 8.43 6.40
CA ALA A 407 19.22 7.17 7.09
C ALA A 407 19.20 5.95 6.16
N GLY A 408 19.25 6.15 4.83
CA GLY A 408 19.13 5.07 3.86
C GLY A 408 17.77 4.37 3.91
N ARG A 409 16.74 5.03 4.44
CA ARG A 409 15.42 4.44 4.69
C ARG A 409 14.53 4.53 3.46
N THR A 410 13.62 3.57 3.35
CA THR A 410 12.67 3.46 2.26
C THR A 410 11.23 3.54 2.75
N GLY A 411 10.33 4.10 1.94
CA GLY A 411 8.88 4.00 2.12
C GLY A 411 8.20 5.33 2.46
N HIS A 412 6.87 5.30 2.51
CA HIS A 412 6.03 6.50 2.68
C HIS A 412 5.97 7.04 4.11
N SER A 413 6.39 6.26 5.10
CA SER A 413 6.28 6.62 6.53
C SER A 413 7.57 7.26 7.03
N GLY A 414 7.44 8.44 7.65
CA GLY A 414 8.56 9.14 8.28
C GLY A 414 9.05 8.42 9.55
N SER A 415 10.28 8.67 10.00
CA SER A 415 10.82 8.15 11.28
C SER A 415 10.03 8.64 12.48
N ASP A 416 9.44 9.82 12.35
CA ASP A 416 8.53 10.45 13.29
C ASP A 416 7.08 9.92 13.19
N GLY A 417 6.85 8.88 12.38
CA GLY A 417 5.53 8.30 12.13
C GLY A 417 4.64 9.12 11.20
N SER A 418 5.15 10.21 10.60
CA SER A 418 4.39 11.02 9.64
C SER A 418 4.02 10.24 8.39
N THR A 419 2.79 10.42 7.91
CA THR A 419 2.38 10.00 6.56
C THR A 419 2.60 11.14 5.56
N PRO A 420 2.51 10.89 4.24
CA PRO A 420 2.61 11.96 3.24
C PRO A 420 1.66 13.12 3.54
N PHE A 421 0.43 12.79 3.92
CA PHE A 421 -0.60 13.78 4.28
C PHE A 421 -0.28 14.56 5.55
N THR A 422 0.37 13.91 6.52
CA THR A 422 0.83 14.59 7.74
C THR A 422 1.85 15.65 7.37
N ARG A 423 2.79 15.32 6.48
CA ARG A 423 3.84 16.25 6.01
C ARG A 423 3.27 17.36 5.14
N LEU A 424 2.33 17.05 4.25
CA LEU A 424 1.59 18.08 3.48
C LEU A 424 0.88 19.06 4.41
N ASN A 425 0.22 18.56 5.45
CA ASN A 425 -0.55 19.41 6.37
C ASN A 425 0.33 20.27 7.32
N ARG A 426 1.66 20.13 7.30
CA ARG A 426 2.58 21.03 8.04
C ARG A 426 2.70 22.41 7.41
N TYR A 427 2.42 22.52 6.12
CA TYR A 427 2.71 23.70 5.31
C TYR A 427 1.48 24.19 4.54
N GLY A 428 0.29 23.68 4.88
CA GLY A 428 -0.93 23.94 4.14
C GLY A 428 -1.99 22.88 4.36
N THR A 429 -2.94 22.80 3.45
CA THR A 429 -4.03 21.83 3.51
C THR A 429 -4.36 21.34 2.12
N TRP A 430 -4.16 20.05 1.86
CA TRP A 430 -4.64 19.41 0.65
C TRP A 430 -6.16 19.17 0.73
N GLN A 431 -6.83 19.18 -0.42
CA GLN A 431 -8.29 18.99 -0.50
C GLN A 431 -8.63 17.95 -1.56
N LEU A 432 -9.76 17.26 -1.35
CA LEU A 432 -10.39 16.28 -2.24
C LEU A 432 -9.63 14.97 -2.40
N THR A 433 -8.44 15.01 -2.99
CA THR A 433 -7.55 13.87 -3.16
C THR A 433 -6.10 14.29 -3.10
N ALA A 434 -5.27 13.42 -2.55
CA ALA A 434 -3.82 13.56 -2.54
C ALA A 434 -3.13 12.20 -2.72
N GLY A 435 -1.84 12.23 -3.03
CA GLY A 435 -0.99 11.05 -3.18
C GLY A 435 0.49 11.38 -3.10
N GLU A 436 1.35 10.37 -3.02
CA GLU A 436 2.80 10.50 -2.99
C GLU A 436 3.47 9.39 -3.82
N ASN A 437 4.39 9.78 -4.70
CA ASN A 437 5.37 8.88 -5.29
C ASN A 437 6.73 9.14 -4.65
N ILE A 438 7.51 8.08 -4.47
CA ILE A 438 8.91 8.19 -4.07
C ILE A 438 9.75 7.40 -5.06
N SER A 439 10.76 8.05 -5.63
CA SER A 439 11.71 7.42 -6.51
C SER A 439 13.09 7.37 -5.86
N TYR A 440 13.73 6.21 -5.98
CA TYR A 440 15.12 5.97 -5.58
C TYR A 440 15.89 5.56 -6.82
N SER A 441 17.05 6.18 -7.05
CA SER A 441 17.78 5.99 -8.29
C SER A 441 19.26 6.33 -8.17
N PRO A 442 20.17 5.49 -8.71
CA PRO A 442 21.58 5.87 -8.84
C PRO A 442 21.79 6.95 -9.91
N LEU A 443 20.82 7.16 -10.80
CA LEU A 443 20.86 8.19 -11.83
C LEU A 443 20.17 9.46 -11.32
N ASN A 444 20.88 10.58 -11.41
CA ASN A 444 20.37 11.90 -11.08
C ASN A 444 19.69 12.54 -12.31
N LEU A 445 18.66 11.88 -12.85
CA LEU A 445 18.00 12.28 -14.10
C LEU A 445 16.48 12.24 -13.96
N ALA A 446 15.82 13.39 -14.15
CA ALA A 446 14.36 13.51 -14.03
C ALA A 446 13.61 12.49 -14.90
N GLN A 447 13.99 12.37 -16.18
CA GLN A 447 13.40 11.40 -17.10
C GLN A 447 13.45 9.97 -16.56
N TRP A 448 14.57 9.58 -15.94
CA TRP A 448 14.72 8.25 -15.38
C TRP A 448 13.85 8.03 -14.14
N HIS A 449 13.79 9.00 -13.22
CA HIS A 449 12.86 8.96 -12.07
C HIS A 449 11.41 8.77 -12.52
N LEU A 450 10.98 9.44 -13.58
CA LEU A 450 9.62 9.28 -14.11
C LEU A 450 9.42 7.94 -14.82
N MET A 451 10.38 7.49 -15.62
CA MET A 451 10.27 6.23 -16.34
C MET A 451 10.24 5.02 -15.42
N GLN A 452 11.03 4.98 -14.34
CA GLN A 452 10.96 3.87 -13.38
C GLN A 452 9.59 3.81 -12.67
N LEU A 453 9.01 4.96 -12.33
CA LEU A 453 7.69 5.04 -11.68
C LEU A 453 6.54 4.70 -12.65
N LEU A 454 6.73 4.96 -13.94
CA LEU A 454 5.78 4.56 -14.99
C LEU A 454 5.84 3.07 -15.30
N ILE A 455 7.05 2.51 -15.43
CA ILE A 455 7.25 1.08 -15.65
C ILE A 455 6.71 0.32 -14.43
N ASP A 456 7.03 0.82 -13.23
CA ASP A 456 6.50 0.34 -11.96
C ASP A 456 6.75 -1.18 -11.77
N ASP A 457 7.98 -1.58 -12.13
CA ASP A 457 8.48 -2.95 -12.05
C ASP A 457 8.51 -3.44 -10.59
N ASP A 458 8.07 -4.69 -10.40
CA ASP A 458 7.86 -5.34 -9.10
C ASP A 458 6.71 -4.77 -8.25
N VAL A 459 5.87 -3.90 -8.83
CA VAL A 459 4.70 -3.31 -8.15
C VAL A 459 3.40 -3.74 -8.83
N PRO A 460 2.79 -4.88 -8.43
CA PRO A 460 1.62 -5.46 -9.13
C PRO A 460 0.44 -4.49 -9.27
N ALA A 461 0.24 -3.62 -8.29
CA ALA A 461 -0.84 -2.65 -8.29
C ALA A 461 -0.59 -1.45 -9.22
N ARG A 462 0.65 -1.26 -9.68
CA ARG A 462 1.10 -0.12 -10.50
C ARG A 462 0.73 1.22 -9.88
N GLY A 463 0.92 1.32 -8.56
CA GLY A 463 0.47 2.44 -7.75
C GLY A 463 1.11 3.76 -8.17
N HIS A 464 2.40 3.74 -8.50
CA HIS A 464 3.13 4.94 -8.89
C HIS A 464 2.67 5.44 -10.26
N ARG A 465 2.49 4.52 -11.22
CA ARG A 465 1.94 4.83 -12.54
C ARG A 465 0.52 5.39 -12.44
N LYS A 466 -0.33 4.80 -11.59
CA LYS A 466 -1.69 5.31 -11.34
C LYS A 466 -1.67 6.72 -10.73
N ALA A 467 -0.73 7.03 -9.86
CA ALA A 467 -0.56 8.39 -9.33
C ALA A 467 -0.21 9.40 -10.44
N LEU A 468 0.80 9.08 -11.26
CA LEU A 468 1.26 9.94 -12.35
C LEU A 468 0.15 10.23 -13.38
N LEU A 469 -0.68 9.23 -13.65
CA LEU A 469 -1.78 9.29 -14.62
C LEU A 469 -3.13 9.68 -14.01
N ASN A 470 -3.17 10.06 -12.73
CA ASN A 470 -4.43 10.45 -12.11
C ASN A 470 -4.91 11.79 -12.67
N HIS A 471 -6.06 11.76 -13.34
CA HIS A 471 -6.71 12.92 -13.96
C HIS A 471 -7.27 13.93 -12.95
N LYS A 472 -7.34 13.61 -11.66
CA LYS A 472 -7.83 14.54 -10.61
C LYS A 472 -6.75 15.48 -10.09
N PHE A 473 -5.48 15.09 -10.13
CA PHE A 473 -4.41 15.94 -9.62
C PHE A 473 -4.23 17.21 -10.46
N ARG A 474 -3.97 18.34 -9.78
CA ARG A 474 -3.74 19.67 -10.36
C ARG A 474 -2.53 20.38 -9.78
N VAL A 475 -2.07 19.97 -8.61
CA VAL A 475 -0.93 20.58 -7.91
C VAL A 475 0.05 19.51 -7.47
N THR A 476 1.34 19.86 -7.43
CA THR A 476 2.41 18.96 -7.05
C THR A 476 3.44 19.65 -6.17
N GLY A 477 3.96 18.93 -5.17
CA GLY A 477 5.18 19.28 -4.47
C GLY A 477 6.28 18.29 -4.82
N VAL A 478 7.50 18.75 -4.99
CA VAL A 478 8.65 17.88 -5.30
C VAL A 478 9.83 18.29 -4.45
N ALA A 479 10.50 17.29 -3.86
CA ALA A 479 11.81 17.47 -3.26
C ALA A 479 12.73 16.32 -3.63
N CYS A 480 14.01 16.60 -3.79
CA CYS A 480 15.04 15.60 -4.03
C CYS A 480 16.26 15.82 -3.15
N GLY A 481 16.99 14.75 -2.88
CA GLY A 481 18.21 14.79 -2.10
C GLY A 481 19.03 13.52 -2.24
N THR A 482 20.18 13.52 -1.59
CA THR A 482 21.07 12.35 -1.56
C THR A 482 20.46 11.22 -0.72
N HIS A 483 20.69 9.98 -1.13
CA HIS A 483 20.27 8.78 -0.41
C HIS A 483 21.46 7.85 -0.20
N THR A 484 21.75 7.47 1.05
CA THR A 484 22.97 6.73 1.42
C THR A 484 23.11 5.38 0.69
N VAL A 485 22.01 4.74 0.31
CA VAL A 485 22.02 3.42 -0.38
C VAL A 485 21.83 3.55 -1.90
N TYR A 486 20.99 4.48 -2.35
CA TYR A 486 20.52 4.54 -3.73
C TYR A 486 21.06 5.76 -4.48
N GLN A 487 21.97 6.51 -3.86
CA GLN A 487 22.53 7.80 -4.32
C GLN A 487 21.52 8.94 -4.34
N ASN A 488 20.33 8.77 -4.93
CA ASN A 488 19.29 9.81 -4.98
C ASN A 488 17.95 9.29 -4.47
N VAL A 489 17.21 10.17 -3.79
CA VAL A 489 15.79 10.00 -3.47
C VAL A 489 15.03 11.25 -3.88
N CYS A 490 13.89 11.07 -4.54
CA CYS A 490 12.97 12.13 -4.92
C CYS A 490 11.57 11.78 -4.44
N VAL A 491 10.93 12.70 -3.72
CA VAL A 491 9.56 12.57 -3.23
C VAL A 491 8.69 13.54 -4.03
N MET A 492 7.68 13.03 -4.71
CA MET A 492 6.66 13.81 -5.40
C MET A 492 5.33 13.62 -4.70
N THR A 493 4.71 14.71 -4.26
CA THR A 493 3.36 14.70 -3.69
C THR A 493 2.40 15.36 -4.67
N TYR A 494 1.17 14.87 -4.71
CA TYR A 494 0.13 15.34 -5.62
C TYR A 494 -1.14 15.66 -4.86
N ALA A 495 -1.89 16.66 -5.32
CA ALA A 495 -3.25 16.89 -4.84
C ALA A 495 -4.13 17.47 -5.96
N GLU A 496 -5.45 17.34 -5.81
CA GLU A 496 -6.40 18.05 -6.68
C GLU A 496 -6.45 19.54 -6.34
N LYS A 497 -6.36 19.88 -5.05
CA LYS A 497 -6.21 21.26 -4.61
C LYS A 497 -5.35 21.30 -3.35
N TYR A 498 -4.57 22.36 -3.21
CA TYR A 498 -3.76 22.63 -2.04
C TYR A 498 -3.88 24.10 -1.67
N LEU A 499 -4.14 24.37 -0.40
CA LEU A 499 -4.11 25.70 0.16
C LEU A 499 -2.79 25.86 0.90
N GLU A 500 -1.95 26.77 0.42
CA GLU A 500 -0.72 27.14 1.13
C GLU A 500 -1.08 27.70 2.50
N GLN A 501 -0.30 27.36 3.52
CA GLN A 501 -0.38 28.06 4.80
C GLN A 501 0.36 29.40 4.68
N ASP A 502 -0.22 30.47 5.22
CA ASP A 502 0.46 31.75 5.31
C ASP A 502 1.79 31.55 6.05
N THR A 503 2.88 31.60 5.30
CA THR A 503 4.21 31.59 5.89
C THR A 503 4.40 32.99 6.49
N PRO A 504 4.67 33.15 7.80
CA PRO A 504 5.09 34.45 8.31
C PRO A 504 6.28 34.91 7.47
N VAL A 505 6.18 36.11 6.90
CA VAL A 505 7.25 36.78 6.15
C VAL A 505 8.45 36.92 7.09
N GLY A 506 9.35 35.94 7.13
CA GLY A 506 10.42 35.92 8.13
C GLY A 506 11.39 34.73 8.13
N LEU A 507 11.17 33.68 7.34
CA LEU A 507 12.13 32.58 7.20
C LEU A 507 12.60 32.42 5.74
N GLN A 508 13.09 33.51 5.15
CA GLN A 508 14.07 33.42 4.07
C GLN A 508 15.45 33.66 4.69
N HIS A 509 16.42 32.79 4.36
CA HIS A 509 17.84 32.88 4.69
C HIS A 509 18.30 32.61 6.14
N LYS A 510 18.12 31.38 6.63
CA LYS A 510 19.07 30.65 7.50
C LYS A 510 18.76 29.18 7.25
N ASP A 511 19.45 28.46 6.38
CA ASP A 511 20.81 27.99 6.60
C ASP A 511 21.44 27.59 5.25
N SER A 512 22.56 28.22 4.95
CA SER A 512 23.50 27.81 3.90
C SER A 512 24.84 27.59 4.58
N TRP A 513 25.18 26.33 4.84
CA TRP A 513 26.54 25.86 5.15
C TRP A 513 26.69 24.41 4.68
#